data_AF-A0AAD7KS04-F1
#
_entry.id   AF-A0AAD7KS04-F1
#
_cell.length_a   1.000
_cell.length_b   1.000
_cell.length_c   1.000
_cell.angle_alpha   90.00
_cell.angle_beta   90.00
_cell.angle_gamma   90.00
#
_symmetry.space_group_name_H-M   'P 1'
#
loop_
_entity.id
_entity.type
_entity.pdbx_description
1 polymer ?
#
loop_
_entity_poly.entity_id
_entity_poly.type
_entity_poly.pdbx_seq_one_letter_code
_entity_poly.pdbx_strand_id
1 'polypeptide(L)' 'MAGAFWGTRLMEIVKKHDSGGLVWKRIKLTPTRKANAKKRLLRVWQNEAVLRACSEPPPSKSSDAGAKETEDKVSKDS' A
#
# COMPACT_ATOMS: atom_id res chain seq x y z
N MET A 1 -0.07 71.00 21.76
CA MET A 1 0.90 69.88 21.61
C MET A 1 0.16 68.56 21.76
N ALA A 2 -0.73 68.24 20.82
CA ALA A 2 -1.54 67.02 20.81
C ALA A 2 -1.18 66.23 19.55
N GLY A 3 -0.82 64.95 19.66
CA GLY A 3 -0.73 64.08 18.48
C GLY A 3 0.35 62.98 18.45
N ALA A 4 1.19 62.81 19.47
CA ALA A 4 2.33 61.87 19.38
C ALA A 4 1.99 60.36 19.55
N PHE A 5 0.73 59.97 19.73
CA PHE A 5 0.36 58.58 20.07
C PHE A 5 -0.81 57.99 19.24
N TRP A 6 -1.03 58.46 18.02
CA TRP A 6 -2.05 57.87 17.11
C TRP A 6 -1.50 56.88 16.07
N GLY A 7 -0.17 56.77 15.93
CA GLY A 7 0.45 55.91 14.91
C GLY A 7 0.95 54.54 15.37
N THR A 8 1.08 54.29 16.68
CA THR A 8 1.75 53.08 17.19
C THR A 8 0.82 51.88 17.39
N ARG A 9 -0.50 52.08 17.42
CA ARG A 9 -1.47 50.97 17.53
C ARG A 9 -1.66 50.16 16.25
N LEU A 10 -1.31 50.71 15.08
CA LEU A 10 -1.37 49.96 13.81
C LEU A 10 -0.25 48.91 13.72
N MET A 11 0.91 49.18 14.32
CA MET A 11 2.01 48.20 14.44
C MET A 11 1.70 47.11 15.49
N GLU A 12 0.85 47.40 16.48
CA GLU A 12 0.39 46.42 17.47
C GLU A 12 -0.59 45.40 16.85
N ILE A 13 -1.43 45.85 15.91
CA ILE A 13 -2.32 44.99 15.10
C ILE A 13 -1.52 44.11 14.13
N VAL A 14 -0.39 44.60 13.58
CA VAL A 14 0.47 43.80 12.70
C VAL A 14 1.30 42.76 13.49
N LYS A 15 1.60 43.00 14.77
CA LYS A 15 2.47 42.13 15.57
C LYS A 15 1.77 41.25 16.61
N LYS A 16 0.44 41.27 16.67
CA LYS A 16 -0.35 40.27 17.41
C LYS A 16 -1.47 39.72 16.55
N HIS A 17 -1.09 39.06 15.47
CA HIS A 17 -1.90 37.92 15.08
C HIS A 17 -1.33 36.70 15.79
N ASP A 18 -1.83 36.43 17.00
CA ASP A 18 -1.78 35.10 17.62
C ASP A 18 -2.68 34.10 16.83
N SER A 19 -2.84 34.31 15.52
CA SER A 19 -3.24 33.29 14.57
C SER A 19 -2.07 32.35 14.52
N GLY A 20 -2.26 31.13 15.03
CA GLY A 20 -1.32 30.04 14.79
C GLY A 20 -0.87 30.09 13.34
N GLY A 21 0.43 30.32 13.12
CA GLY A 21 1.03 30.45 11.80
C GLY A 21 0.73 29.24 10.91
N LEU A 22 1.06 29.34 9.63
CA LEU A 22 0.95 28.30 8.59
C LEU A 22 0.09 27.08 9.01
N VAL A 23 -1.24 27.21 8.89
CA VAL A 23 -2.17 26.21 9.42
C VAL A 23 -1.99 24.88 8.68
N TRP A 24 -1.53 23.87 9.41
CA TRP A 24 -1.46 22.49 8.91
C TRP A 24 -2.86 21.94 8.73
N LYS A 25 -3.37 22.02 7.49
CA LYS A 25 -4.73 21.62 7.17
C LYS A 25 -4.94 20.13 7.42
N ARG A 26 -5.75 19.80 8.42
CA ARG A 26 -6.17 18.42 8.68
C ARG A 26 -7.23 18.00 7.66
N ILE A 27 -6.82 17.19 6.69
CA ILE A 27 -7.72 16.67 5.65
C ILE A 27 -8.51 15.49 6.21
N LYS A 28 -9.84 15.54 6.08
CA LYS A 28 -10.73 14.45 6.49
C LYS A 28 -10.50 13.21 5.62
N LEU A 29 -10.78 12.04 6.17
CA LEU A 29 -10.73 10.78 5.44
C LEU A 29 -11.93 10.67 4.47
N THR A 30 -11.72 11.10 3.23
CA THR A 30 -12.73 11.02 2.16
C THR A 30 -12.87 9.58 1.62
N PRO A 31 -14.02 9.22 1.01
CA PRO A 31 -14.23 7.88 0.44
C PRO A 31 -13.15 7.48 -0.58
N THR A 32 -12.70 8.42 -1.42
CA THR A 32 -11.62 8.16 -2.39
C THR A 32 -10.29 7.81 -1.70
N ARG A 33 -9.96 8.48 -0.58
CA ARG A 33 -8.79 8.11 0.24
C ARG A 33 -8.94 6.72 0.86
N LYS A 34 -10.14 6.37 1.34
CA LYS A 34 -10.42 5.02 1.86
C LYS A 34 -10.20 3.95 0.78
N ALA A 35 -10.65 4.20 -0.45
CA ALA A 35 -10.43 3.28 -1.56
C ALA A 35 -8.93 3.09 -1.88
N ASN A 36 -8.12 4.16 -1.82
CA ASN A 36 -6.68 4.04 -2.00
C ASN A 36 -6.02 3.23 -0.86
N ALA A 37 -6.45 3.45 0.40
CA ALA A 37 -5.98 2.66 1.54
C ALA A 37 -6.28 1.17 1.35
N LYS A 38 -7.52 0.81 0.94
CA LYS A 38 -7.88 -0.58 0.62
C LYS A 38 -6.97 -1.18 -0.47
N LYS A 39 -6.69 -0.43 -1.56
CA LYS A 39 -5.78 -0.88 -2.62
C LYS A 39 -4.37 -1.15 -2.08
N ARG A 40 -3.84 -0.30 -1.19
CA ARG A 40 -2.52 -0.51 -0.58
C ARG A 40 -2.49 -1.75 0.30
N LEU A 41 -3.53 -1.98 1.11
CA LEU A 41 -3.65 -3.17 1.94
C LEU A 41 -3.69 -4.45 1.10
N LEU A 42 -4.49 -4.47 0.03
CA LEU A 42 -4.55 -5.63 -0.88
C LEU A 42 -3.20 -5.93 -1.54
N ARG A 43 -2.46 -4.90 -1.94
CA ARG A 43 -1.11 -5.07 -2.52
C ARG A 43 -0.13 -5.68 -1.52
N VAL A 44 -0.14 -5.20 -0.28
CA VAL A 44 0.71 -5.76 0.78
C VAL A 44 0.35 -7.21 1.04
N TRP A 45 -0.94 -7.53 1.11
CA TRP A 45 -1.38 -8.90 1.35
C TRP A 45 -0.99 -9.85 0.22
N GLN A 46 -1.12 -9.42 -1.04
CA GLN A 46 -0.63 -10.19 -2.19
C GLN A 46 0.88 -10.41 -2.14
N ASN A 47 1.65 -9.36 -1.82
CA ASN A 47 3.10 -9.47 -1.68
C ASN A 47 3.48 -10.45 -0.56
N GLU A 48 2.81 -10.37 0.59
CA GLU A 48 3.02 -11.29 1.70
C GLU A 48 2.65 -12.74 1.32
N ALA A 49 1.55 -12.94 0.60
CA ALA A 49 1.15 -14.27 0.14
C ALA A 49 2.19 -14.88 -0.82
N VAL A 50 2.71 -14.08 -1.75
CA VAL A 50 3.77 -14.52 -2.68
C VAL A 50 5.05 -14.84 -1.92
N LEU A 51 5.50 -13.98 -1.00
CA LEU A 51 6.71 -14.22 -0.21
C LEU A 51 6.58 -15.46 0.67
N ARG A 52 5.42 -15.69 1.28
CA ARG A 52 5.13 -16.91 2.05
C ARG A 52 5.16 -18.15 1.15
N ALA A 53 4.51 -18.11 -0.01
CA ALA A 53 4.54 -19.22 -0.97
C ALA A 53 5.96 -19.54 -1.46
N CYS A 54 6.82 -18.52 -1.62
CA CYS A 54 8.23 -18.72 -1.99
C CYS A 54 9.12 -19.20 -0.82
N SER A 55 8.65 -19.09 0.43
CA SER A 55 9.38 -19.60 1.61
C SER A 55 9.08 -21.07 1.91
N GLU A 56 7.99 -21.61 1.37
CA GLU A 56 7.70 -23.03 1.42
C GLU A 56 8.58 -23.77 0.39
N PRO A 57 9.17 -24.93 0.74
CA PRO A 57 9.90 -25.72 -0.24
C PRO A 57 8.95 -26.09 -1.38
N PRO A 58 9.39 -25.98 -2.65
CA PRO A 58 8.52 -26.31 -3.78
C PRO A 58 8.02 -27.75 -3.61
N PRO A 59 6.73 -28.03 -3.88
CA PRO A 59 6.22 -29.39 -3.79
C PRO A 59 7.09 -30.28 -4.66
N SER A 60 7.72 -31.28 -4.04
CA SER A 60 8.58 -32.25 -4.71
C SER A 60 7.82 -32.79 -5.91
N LYS A 61 8.39 -32.63 -7.11
CA LYS A 61 7.90 -33.25 -8.35
C LYS A 61 7.53 -34.70 -8.04
N SER A 62 6.23 -35.00 -8.01
CA SER A 62 5.76 -36.37 -8.20
C SER A 62 6.29 -36.79 -9.56
N SER A 63 7.27 -37.69 -9.53
CA SER A 63 7.86 -38.36 -10.67
C SER A 63 6.79 -38.74 -11.69
N ASP A 64 7.07 -38.44 -12.96
CA ASP A 64 6.41 -38.97 -14.14
C ASP A 64 5.92 -40.41 -13.95
N ALA A 65 4.61 -40.58 -13.89
CA ALA A 65 3.96 -41.86 -14.04
C ALA A 65 2.91 -41.70 -15.15
N GLY A 66 3.28 -42.10 -16.37
CA GLY A 66 2.30 -42.20 -17.46
C GLY A 66 2.78 -41.96 -18.88
N ALA A 67 4.01 -42.32 -19.24
CA ALA A 67 4.38 -42.50 -20.65
C ALA A 67 5.37 -43.65 -20.77
N LYS A 68 4.87 -44.90 -20.73
CA LYS A 68 5.59 -46.07 -21.24
C LYS A 68 4.85 -46.58 -22.47
N GLU A 69 5.39 -46.17 -23.61
CA GLU A 69 5.70 -46.99 -24.78
C GLU A 69 4.81 -48.23 -24.98
N THR A 70 3.96 -48.11 -26.00
CA THR A 70 3.49 -49.22 -26.83
C THR A 70 4.68 -49.85 -27.54
N GLU A 71 5.04 -51.10 -27.20
CA GLU A 71 5.60 -52.08 -28.14
C GLU A 71 5.75 -53.48 -27.46
N ASP A 72 5.37 -54.49 -28.22
CA ASP A 72 5.69 -55.92 -28.13
C ASP A 72 5.15 -56.80 -26.97
N LYS A 73 4.00 -57.42 -27.25
CA LYS A 73 3.81 -58.87 -27.02
C LYS A 73 3.15 -59.52 -28.23
N VAL A 74 3.99 -59.94 -29.18
CA VAL A 74 3.67 -61.02 -30.11
C VAL A 74 3.70 -62.35 -29.33
N SER A 75 2.68 -63.16 -29.61
CA SER A 75 2.61 -64.61 -29.40
C SER A 75 2.63 -65.13 -27.96
N LYS A 76 1.48 -65.65 -27.51
CA LYS A 76 1.29 -67.06 -27.10
C LYS A 76 -0.05 -67.24 -26.39
N ASP A 77 -1.06 -67.72 -27.11
CA ASP A 77 -2.24 -68.50 -26.66
C ASP A 77 -2.85 -69.03 -27.98
N SER A 78 -2.64 -70.31 -28.33
CA SER A 78 -3.45 -71.49 -27.93
C SER A 78 -4.90 -71.40 -28.39
#